data_AF-A0A532TCQ5-F1
#
_entry.id   AF-A0A532TCQ5-F1
#
_cell.length_a   1.000
_cell.length_b   1.000
_cell.length_c   1.000
_cell.angle_alpha   90.00
_cell.angle_beta   90.00
_cell.angle_gamma   90.00
#
_symmetry.space_group_name_H-M   'P 1'
#
loop_
_entity.id
_entity.type
_entity.pdbx_description
1 polymer ?
#
loop_
_entity_poly.entity_id
_entity_poly.type
_entity_poly.pdbx_seq_one_letter_code
_entity_poly.pdbx_strand_id
1 'polypeptide(L)'
;MTAKSDEVKQARWSLIQQTFDKVCNVPNYSDFRSNTFCVIAHLGLQLIAKEEGLLNGEDWHNPECNEKLLEKVKAFLIKHNK
;
A
#
# COMPACT_ATOMS: atom_id res chain seq x y z
N MET A 1 21.97 2.60 21.54
CA MET A 1 21.63 1.72 20.40
C MET A 1 20.36 2.26 19.75
N THR A 2 20.45 3.26 18.88
CA THR A 2 19.26 3.98 18.39
C THR A 2 19.37 4.46 16.94
N ALA A 3 20.58 4.53 16.36
CA ALA A 3 20.76 4.92 14.95
C ALA A 3 20.20 3.89 13.94
N LYS A 4 20.31 2.59 14.25
CA LYS A 4 19.81 1.51 13.37
C LYS A 4 18.29 1.49 13.21
N SER A 5 17.51 1.97 14.18
CA SER A 5 16.04 1.94 14.08
C SER A 5 15.50 3.03 13.17
N ASP A 6 16.10 4.22 13.18
CA ASP A 6 15.61 5.35 12.38
C ASP A 6 16.02 5.22 10.90
N GLU A 7 17.23 4.70 10.62
CA GLU A 7 17.65 4.36 9.26
C GLU A 7 16.77 3.26 8.64
N VAL A 8 16.38 2.24 9.43
CA VAL A 8 15.46 1.19 8.98
C VAL A 8 14.06 1.75 8.73
N LYS A 9 13.58 2.68 9.56
CA LYS A 9 12.29 3.35 9.34
C LYS A 9 12.31 4.23 8.10
N GLN A 10 13.38 5.00 7.88
CA GLN A 10 13.54 5.80 6.66
C GLN A 10 13.65 4.95 5.40
N ALA A 11 14.42 3.85 5.43
CA ALA A 11 14.53 2.93 4.32
C ALA A 11 13.17 2.28 3.98
N ARG A 12 12.39 1.90 5.01
CA ARG A 12 11.01 1.43 4.82
C ARG A 12 10.10 2.50 4.25
N TRP A 13 10.22 3.75 4.71
CA TRP A 13 9.42 4.87 4.20
C TRP A 13 9.71 5.16 2.72
N SER A 14 10.99 5.18 2.35
CA SER A 14 11.42 5.37 0.96
C SER A 14 10.95 4.20 0.08
N LEU A 15 11.05 2.97 0.58
CA LEU A 15 10.52 1.80 -0.10
C LEU A 15 9.00 1.91 -0.29
N ILE A 16 8.25 2.35 0.73
CA ILE A 16 6.80 2.55 0.65
C ILE A 16 6.43 3.62 -0.35
N GLN A 17 7.12 4.76 -0.37
CA GLN A 17 6.85 5.81 -1.36
C GLN A 17 7.13 5.33 -2.78
N GLN A 18 8.30 4.76 -3.03
CA GLN A 18 8.64 4.21 -4.35
C GLN A 18 7.65 3.14 -4.81
N THR A 19 7.12 2.37 -3.86
CA THR A 19 6.20 1.27 -4.15
C THR A 19 4.77 1.78 -4.32
N PHE A 20 4.35 2.81 -3.59
CA PHE A 20 3.08 3.51 -3.79
C PHE A 20 3.05 4.24 -5.13
N ASP A 21 4.16 4.86 -5.55
CA ASP A 21 4.27 5.49 -6.87
C ASP A 21 4.10 4.47 -8.01
N LYS A 22 4.51 3.20 -7.79
CA LYS A 22 4.22 2.10 -8.73
C LYS A 22 2.75 1.72 -8.78
N VAL A 23 2.01 1.87 -7.67
CA VAL A 23 0.56 1.64 -7.62
C VAL A 23 -0.20 2.77 -8.30
N CYS A 24 0.28 4.02 -8.17
CA CYS A 24 -0.30 5.17 -8.88
C CYS A 24 -0.07 5.13 -10.39
N ASN A 25 1.04 4.55 -10.85
CA ASN A 25 1.43 4.51 -12.27
C ASN A 25 1.03 3.22 -13.00
N VAL A 26 0.05 2.45 -12.50
CA VAL A 26 -0.36 1.22 -13.19
C VAL A 26 -1.10 1.59 -14.49
N PRO A 27 -0.61 1.16 -15.66
CA PRO A 27 -1.20 1.55 -16.95
C PRO A 27 -2.57 0.92 -17.20
N ASN A 28 -2.92 -0.14 -16.47
CA ASN A 28 -4.19 -0.83 -16.60
C ASN A 28 -4.88 -1.00 -15.24
N TYR A 29 -6.11 -0.50 -15.12
CA TYR A 29 -6.88 -0.58 -13.88
C TYR A 29 -7.15 -2.03 -13.44
N SER A 30 -7.23 -2.98 -14.38
CA SER A 30 -7.37 -4.41 -14.05
C SER A 30 -6.26 -4.94 -13.15
N ASP A 31 -5.07 -4.34 -13.23
CA ASP A 31 -3.89 -4.78 -12.49
C ASP A 31 -3.72 -3.99 -11.19
N PHE A 32 -4.52 -2.94 -10.96
CA PHE A 32 -4.42 -2.06 -9.81
C PHE A 32 -4.54 -2.81 -8.47
N ARG A 33 -5.56 -3.67 -8.36
CA ARG A 33 -5.80 -4.48 -7.15
C ARG A 33 -4.66 -5.47 -6.90
N SER A 34 -4.24 -6.20 -7.93
CA SER A 34 -3.17 -7.19 -7.84
C SER A 34 -1.83 -6.53 -7.50
N ASN A 35 -1.52 -5.39 -8.13
CA ASN A 35 -0.32 -4.63 -7.82
C ASN A 35 -0.34 -4.15 -6.37
N THR A 36 -1.46 -3.55 -5.92
CA THR A 36 -1.62 -3.09 -4.54
C THR A 36 -1.44 -4.23 -3.52
N PHE A 37 -1.99 -5.42 -3.79
CA PHE A 37 -1.76 -6.59 -2.95
C PHE A 37 -0.27 -6.98 -2.90
N CYS A 38 0.40 -7.04 -4.05
CA CYS A 38 1.83 -7.35 -4.13
C CYS A 38 2.69 -6.35 -3.33
N VAL A 39 2.31 -5.08 -3.32
CA VAL A 39 2.96 -4.02 -2.53
C VAL A 39 2.81 -4.28 -1.04
N ILE A 40 1.57 -4.49 -0.59
CA ILE A 40 1.28 -4.76 0.82
C ILE A 40 1.97 -6.05 1.29
N ALA A 41 2.02 -7.07 0.43
CA ALA A 41 2.69 -8.34 0.71
C ALA A 41 4.22 -8.19 0.79
N HIS A 42 4.84 -7.38 -0.07
CA HIS A 42 6.28 -7.07 0.01
C HIS A 42 6.66 -6.39 1.34
N LEU A 43 5.73 -5.66 1.94
CA LEU A 43 5.92 -5.00 3.23
C LEU A 43 5.61 -5.93 4.42
N GLY A 44 5.16 -7.16 4.17
CA GLY A 44 4.75 -8.09 5.22
C GLY A 44 3.42 -7.71 5.90
N LEU A 45 2.64 -6.80 5.30
CA LEU A 45 1.41 -6.24 5.87
C LEU A 45 0.15 -6.94 5.36
N GLN A 46 0.26 -8.01 4.57
CA GLN A 46 -0.87 -8.68 3.91
C GLN A 46 -1.90 -9.25 4.89
N LEU A 47 -1.46 -9.76 6.04
CA LEU A 47 -2.36 -10.26 7.08
C LEU A 47 -3.15 -9.12 7.73
N ILE A 48 -2.46 -8.03 8.08
CA ILE A 48 -3.08 -6.84 8.69
C ILE A 48 -4.05 -6.18 7.70
N ALA A 49 -3.69 -6.07 6.42
CA ALA A 49 -4.57 -5.54 5.38
C ALA A 49 -5.82 -6.39 5.18
N LYS A 50 -5.72 -7.70 5.37
CA LYS A 50 -6.86 -8.62 5.33
C LYS A 50 -7.76 -8.44 6.55
N GLU A 51 -7.18 -8.31 7.75
CA GLU A 51 -7.91 -8.07 9.00
C GLU A 51 -8.65 -6.73 8.99
N GLU A 52 -8.04 -5.68 8.44
CA GLU A 52 -8.66 -4.36 8.27
C GLU A 52 -9.61 -4.30 7.06
N GLY A 53 -9.73 -5.38 6.29
CA GLY A 53 -10.61 -5.44 5.12
C GLY A 53 -10.21 -4.48 3.99
N LEU A 54 -8.96 -3.99 3.95
CA LEU A 54 -8.48 -3.03 2.95
C LEU A 54 -8.74 -3.52 1.51
N LEU A 55 -8.52 -4.82 1.29
CA LEU A 55 -8.64 -5.48 -0.01
C LEU A 55 -10.00 -6.14 -0.25
N ASN A 56 -10.92 -6.03 0.72
CA ASN A 56 -12.26 -6.60 0.68
C ASN A 56 -13.25 -5.46 0.36
N GLY A 57 -13.50 -5.24 -0.92
CA GLY A 57 -14.48 -4.25 -1.36
C GLY A 57 -14.80 -4.36 -2.85
N GLU A 58 -16.04 -4.06 -3.22
CA GLU A 58 -16.45 -4.01 -4.63
C GLU A 58 -15.84 -2.80 -5.36
N ASP A 59 -15.45 -1.76 -4.59
CA ASP A 59 -14.75 -0.55 -5.06
C ASP A 59 -13.55 -0.87 -5.97
N TRP A 60 -12.85 -2.00 -5.75
CA TRP A 60 -11.64 -2.41 -6.48
C TRP A 60 -11.87 -2.79 -7.95
N HIS A 61 -13.13 -2.98 -8.35
CA HIS A 61 -13.52 -3.25 -9.72
C HIS A 61 -14.13 -2.01 -10.41
N ASN A 62 -14.26 -0.89 -9.69
CA ASN A 62 -14.80 0.35 -10.21
C ASN A 62 -13.70 1.42 -10.40
N PRO A 63 -13.31 1.75 -11.65
CA PRO A 63 -12.35 2.80 -11.95
C PRO A 63 -12.66 4.16 -11.31
N GLU A 64 -13.94 4.49 -11.11
CA GLU A 64 -14.35 5.76 -10.48
C GLU A 64 -13.98 5.82 -9.00
N CYS A 65 -13.76 4.67 -8.37
CA CYS A 65 -13.34 4.57 -6.98
C CYS A 65 -11.82 4.60 -6.80
N ASN A 66 -11.04 4.73 -7.89
CA ASN A 66 -9.58 4.63 -7.85
C ASN A 66 -8.92 5.62 -6.89
N GLU A 67 -9.29 6.90 -6.93
CA GLU A 67 -8.73 7.92 -6.06
C GLU A 67 -9.01 7.63 -4.58
N LYS A 68 -10.25 7.23 -4.26
CA LYS A 68 -10.65 6.81 -2.90
C LYS A 68 -9.87 5.57 -2.43
N LEU A 69 -9.60 4.62 -3.32
CA LEU A 69 -8.79 3.44 -3.01
C LEU A 69 -7.34 3.82 -2.76
N LEU A 70 -6.76 4.69 -3.58
CA LEU A 70 -5.41 5.23 -3.38
C LEU A 70 -5.28 5.92 -2.03
N GLU A 71 -6.26 6.73 -1.63
CA GLU A 71 -6.28 7.36 -0.30
C GLU A 71 -6.35 6.33 0.84
N LYS A 72 -7.21 5.32 0.72
CA LYS A 72 -7.30 4.22 1.70
C LYS A 72 -5.96 3.48 1.84
N VAL A 73 -5.33 3.14 0.72
CA VAL A 73 -4.03 2.45 0.68
C VAL A 73 -2.94 3.32 1.30
N LYS A 74 -2.90 4.61 0.95
CA LYS A 74 -1.95 5.57 1.53
C LYS A 74 -2.13 5.68 3.04
N ALA A 75 -3.36 5.83 3.52
CA ALA A 75 -3.66 5.90 4.95
C ALA A 75 -3.23 4.63 5.70
N PHE A 76 -3.50 3.45 5.12
CA PHE A 76 -3.07 2.17 5.67
C PHE A 76 -1.54 2.08 5.79
N LEU A 77 -0.81 2.44 4.73
CA LEU A 77 0.66 2.41 4.72
C LEU A 77 1.25 3.39 5.74
N ILE A 78 0.67 4.59 5.89
CA ILE A 78 1.10 5.57 6.91
C ILE A 78 0.85 5.02 8.33
N LYS A 79 -0.29 4.37 8.55
CA LYS A 79 -0.70 3.84 9.87
C LYS A 79 0.25 2.74 10.36
N HIS A 80 0.61 1.81 9.48
CA HIS A 80 1.35 0.58 9.83
C HIS A 80 2.86 0.65 9.61
N ASN A 81 3.37 1.81 9.20
CA ASN A 81 4.80 2.04 9.02
C ASN A 81 5.43 2.93 10.11
N LYS A 82 4.82 2.98 11.31
CA LYS A 82 5.34 3.71 12.49
C LYS A 82 6.32 2.90 13.33
#